data_AF-A0A7R9I318-F1
#
_entry.id   AF-A0A7R9I318-F1
#
_cell.length_a   1.000
_cell.length_b   1.000
_cell.length_c   1.000
_cell.angle_alpha   90.00
_cell.angle_beta   90.00
_cell.angle_gamma   90.00
#
_symmetry.space_group_name_H-M   'P 1'
#
loop_
_entity.id
_entity.type
_entity.pdbx_description
1 polymer ?
#
loop_
_entity_poly.entity_id
_entity_poly.type
_entity_poly.pdbx_seq_one_letter_code
_entity_poly.pdbx_strand_id
1 'polypeptide(L)'
;MRRLDTSRRVPIAEVPSGQAVGDSDLHTETIGSFRTLVVMVSSRQVVVVALATLCAIFIVSRGHEQNLEPLSNLCLLCICEATSNCSKYSPAASCDEGDDTCGLYALTQAYWEDAGKLQVPDNSYESDNDTIQFKLCAQEPRCAEASVQNYMIRYAQDCNGDAKIDCSDYASIHRLGGFGCRGTLDQAYSEKVQACNKAAGLLTKSVGFNI
;
A
#
# COMPACT_ATOMS: atom_id res chain seq x y z
N MET A 1 52.63 -30.30 -11.97
CA MET A 1 51.90 -31.08 -12.99
C MET A 1 50.47 -31.22 -12.49
N ARG A 2 49.37 -30.78 -13.13
CA ARG A 2 49.07 -30.26 -14.47
C ARG A 2 48.05 -29.12 -14.31
N ARG A 3 48.12 -28.10 -15.17
CA ARG A 3 46.96 -27.25 -15.52
C ARG A 3 45.97 -28.11 -16.31
N LEU A 4 44.67 -27.78 -16.26
CA LEU A 4 43.88 -27.38 -17.43
C LEU A 4 42.54 -26.77 -16.98
N ASP A 5 42.29 -25.62 -17.58
CA ASP A 5 41.13 -24.73 -17.61
C ASP A 5 39.93 -25.40 -18.30
N THR A 6 38.69 -25.03 -17.97
CA THR A 6 37.70 -24.58 -18.98
C THR A 6 36.38 -24.13 -18.36
N SER A 7 36.20 -22.81 -18.40
CA SER A 7 34.94 -22.07 -18.54
C SER A 7 33.85 -22.83 -19.32
N ARG A 8 32.65 -22.96 -18.76
CA ARG A 8 31.47 -23.47 -19.48
C ARG A 8 30.45 -22.33 -19.62
N ARG A 9 30.44 -21.73 -20.82
CA ARG A 9 29.44 -20.77 -21.30
C ARG A 9 28.10 -21.46 -21.55
N VAL A 10 27.01 -20.79 -21.17
CA VAL A 10 25.63 -21.14 -21.52
C VAL A 10 25.35 -20.63 -22.95
N PRO A 11 24.71 -21.43 -23.83
CA PRO A 11 24.40 -21.00 -25.19
C PRO A 11 23.17 -20.08 -25.25
N ILE A 12 23.28 -19.07 -26.10
CA ILE A 12 22.24 -18.11 -26.48
C ILE A 12 21.38 -18.79 -27.56
N ALA A 13 20.06 -18.79 -27.38
CA ALA A 13 19.13 -19.29 -28.39
C ALA A 13 19.00 -18.27 -29.55
N GLU A 14 19.24 -18.75 -30.76
CA GLU A 14 19.03 -18.03 -32.02
C GLU A 14 17.55 -17.85 -32.33
N VAL A 15 17.17 -16.65 -32.79
CA VAL A 15 15.87 -16.33 -33.37
C VAL A 15 15.98 -16.47 -34.89
N PRO A 16 15.16 -17.30 -35.56
CA PRO A 16 15.22 -17.43 -37.01
C PRO A 16 14.51 -16.27 -37.71
N SER A 17 15.16 -15.79 -38.77
CA SER A 17 14.64 -14.85 -39.77
C SER A 17 14.15 -15.59 -41.01
N GLY A 18 13.11 -15.04 -41.67
CA GLY A 18 12.60 -15.43 -42.99
C GLY A 18 11.14 -15.86 -42.93
N GLN A 19 10.23 -15.48 -43.83
CA GLN A 19 10.32 -14.74 -45.08
C GLN A 19 8.89 -14.31 -45.48
N ALA A 20 8.80 -13.25 -46.28
CA ALA A 20 7.58 -12.73 -46.89
C ALA A 20 6.90 -13.73 -47.84
N VAL A 21 5.59 -13.55 -48.08
CA VAL A 21 4.86 -13.74 -49.36
C VAL A 21 3.39 -13.33 -49.18
N GLY A 22 2.85 -12.56 -50.14
CA GLY A 22 1.45 -12.73 -50.57
C GLY A 22 0.52 -11.53 -50.47
N ASP A 23 0.60 -10.61 -51.44
CA ASP A 23 -0.44 -9.65 -51.81
C ASP A 23 -1.72 -10.37 -52.27
N SER A 24 -2.88 -9.87 -51.86
CA SER A 24 -4.13 -9.95 -52.61
C SER A 24 -5.10 -8.85 -52.16
N ASP A 25 -5.13 -7.80 -52.98
CA ASP A 25 -6.33 -7.06 -53.40
C ASP A 25 -7.32 -6.59 -52.32
N LEU A 26 -7.09 -5.39 -51.81
CA LEU A 26 -8.19 -4.55 -51.33
C LEU A 26 -8.38 -3.37 -52.28
N HIS A 27 -9.55 -3.37 -52.90
CA HIS A 27 -10.01 -2.42 -53.89
C HIS A 27 -9.68 -0.96 -53.58
N THR A 28 -9.06 -0.32 -54.57
CA THR A 28 -8.97 1.11 -54.77
C THR A 28 -10.37 1.71 -54.94
N GLU A 29 -10.99 2.17 -53.85
CA GLU A 29 -12.06 3.16 -53.91
C GLU A 29 -11.46 4.56 -53.69
N THR A 30 -11.28 5.24 -54.82
CA THR A 30 -11.44 6.68 -55.02
C THR A 30 -11.17 7.61 -53.83
N ILE A 31 -9.97 8.21 -53.84
CA ILE A 31 -9.59 9.38 -53.03
C ILE A 31 -10.42 10.58 -53.50
N GLY A 32 -11.61 10.74 -52.91
CA GLY A 32 -12.41 11.96 -52.96
C GLY A 32 -12.05 12.88 -51.80
N SER A 33 -11.27 13.92 -52.09
CA SER A 33 -11.32 15.24 -51.44
C SER A 33 -11.61 15.28 -49.92
N PHE A 34 -10.62 14.93 -49.09
CA PHE A 34 -10.59 15.29 -47.65
C PHE A 34 -9.67 16.49 -47.36
N ARG A 35 -9.51 17.39 -48.33
CA ARG A 35 -9.04 18.75 -48.04
C ARG A 35 -10.25 19.58 -47.62
N THR A 36 -10.23 20.05 -46.38
CA THR A 36 -11.18 20.97 -45.73
C THR A 36 -12.29 20.32 -44.89
N LEU A 37 -11.91 19.45 -43.96
CA LEU A 37 -12.57 19.39 -42.65
C LEU A 37 -11.57 19.77 -41.56
N VAL A 38 -10.76 20.81 -41.82
CA VAL A 38 -10.49 21.76 -40.74
C VAL A 38 -11.87 22.34 -40.46
N VAL A 39 -12.58 21.71 -39.52
CA VAL A 39 -13.77 22.29 -38.90
C VAL A 39 -13.43 23.75 -38.74
N MET A 40 -14.23 24.66 -39.31
CA MET A 40 -14.18 26.06 -38.92
C MET A 40 -14.60 26.10 -37.45
N VAL A 41 -13.69 25.69 -36.57
CA VAL A 41 -13.84 25.77 -35.14
C VAL A 41 -13.73 27.25 -34.90
N SER A 42 -14.89 27.92 -34.89
CA SER A 42 -14.99 29.31 -34.49
C SER A 42 -14.16 29.52 -33.23
N SER A 43 -13.54 30.69 -33.06
CA SER A 43 -12.81 31.01 -31.82
C SER A 43 -13.66 30.73 -30.58
N ARG A 44 -14.99 30.84 -30.69
CA ARG A 44 -15.96 30.46 -29.65
C ARG A 44 -15.98 28.95 -29.37
N GLN A 45 -15.93 28.11 -30.41
CA GLN A 45 -15.91 26.65 -30.30
C GLN A 45 -14.58 26.14 -29.68
N VAL A 46 -13.44 26.74 -30.04
CA VAL A 46 -12.12 26.38 -29.45
C VAL A 46 -12.11 26.66 -27.95
N VAL A 47 -12.65 27.82 -27.54
CA VAL A 47 -12.74 28.22 -26.13
C VAL A 47 -13.68 27.29 -25.35
N VAL A 48 -14.82 26.90 -25.93
CA VAL A 48 -15.76 25.97 -25.28
C VAL A 48 -15.13 24.60 -25.07
N VAL A 49 -14.42 24.06 -26.06
CA VAL A 49 -13.74 22.76 -25.94
C VAL A 49 -12.60 22.85 -24.91
N ALA A 50 -11.79 23.91 -24.92
CA ALA A 50 -10.70 24.10 -23.96
C ALA A 50 -11.21 24.25 -22.51
N LEU A 51 -12.32 24.96 -22.30
CA LEU A 51 -12.95 25.08 -20.98
C LEU A 51 -13.56 23.75 -20.53
N ALA A 52 -14.18 22.99 -21.42
CA ALA A 52 -14.75 21.68 -21.10
C ALA A 52 -13.66 20.66 -20.73
N THR A 53 -12.53 20.66 -21.45
CA THR A 53 -11.40 19.78 -21.12
C THR A 53 -10.71 20.20 -19.82
N LEU A 54 -10.48 21.51 -19.61
CA LEU A 54 -9.96 22.02 -18.34
C LEU A 54 -10.88 21.69 -17.18
N CYS A 55 -12.19 21.78 -17.36
CA CYS A 55 -13.19 21.42 -16.34
C CYS A 55 -13.19 19.91 -16.08
N ALA A 56 -13.13 19.06 -17.12
CA ALA A 56 -13.01 17.62 -16.97
C ALA A 56 -11.71 17.22 -16.24
N ILE A 57 -10.59 17.86 -16.58
CA ILE A 57 -9.32 17.70 -15.86
C ILE A 57 -9.47 18.16 -14.41
N PHE A 58 -10.11 19.30 -14.15
CA PHE A 58 -10.36 19.79 -12.79
C PHE A 58 -11.27 18.88 -11.98
N ILE A 59 -12.27 18.24 -12.61
CA ILE A 59 -13.19 17.29 -11.99
C ILE A 59 -12.46 15.98 -11.65
N VAL A 60 -11.61 15.47 -12.56
CA VAL A 60 -10.77 14.29 -12.32
C VAL A 60 -9.65 14.59 -11.32
N SER A 61 -9.14 15.82 -11.26
CA SER A 61 -8.11 16.26 -10.32
C SER A 61 -8.67 16.76 -8.99
N ARG A 62 -10.00 16.78 -8.80
CA ARG A 62 -10.57 16.85 -7.45
C ARG A 62 -10.27 15.51 -6.81
N GLY A 63 -9.05 15.42 -6.26
CA GLY A 63 -8.64 14.31 -5.43
C GLY A 63 -9.76 14.00 -4.46
N HIS A 64 -10.18 12.75 -4.48
CA HIS A 64 -11.15 12.19 -3.56
C HIS A 64 -10.81 12.70 -2.15
N GLU A 65 -11.75 13.39 -1.49
CA GLU A 65 -11.64 13.61 -0.05
C GLU A 65 -11.72 12.23 0.59
N GLN A 66 -10.56 11.61 0.76
CA GLN A 66 -10.42 10.41 1.55
C GLN A 66 -10.84 10.83 2.96
N ASN A 67 -11.98 10.32 3.41
CA ASN A 67 -12.36 10.44 4.80
C ASN A 67 -11.34 9.63 5.58
N LEU A 68 -10.28 10.30 6.03
CA LEU A 68 -9.27 9.74 6.89
C LEU A 68 -9.89 9.57 8.27
N GLU A 69 -10.34 8.35 8.60
CA GLU A 69 -10.78 8.05 9.95
C GLU A 69 -9.54 7.90 10.84
N PRO A 70 -9.37 8.67 11.93
CA PRO A 70 -8.25 8.47 12.84
C PRO A 70 -8.20 7.02 13.33
N LEU A 71 -7.00 6.43 13.43
CA LEU A 71 -6.84 5.07 13.93
C LEU A 71 -7.43 4.96 15.35
N SER A 72 -8.55 4.24 15.48
CA SER A 72 -9.26 4.08 16.75
C SER A 72 -8.61 3.03 17.64
N ASN A 73 -8.82 3.12 18.96
CA ASN A 73 -8.36 2.11 19.92
C ASN A 73 -8.93 0.72 19.62
N LEU A 74 -10.18 0.65 19.12
CA LEU A 74 -10.77 -0.61 18.69
C LEU A 74 -10.03 -1.20 17.50
N CYS A 75 -9.62 -0.37 16.54
CA CYS A 75 -8.82 -0.84 15.41
C CYS A 75 -7.43 -1.33 15.85
N LEU A 76 -6.76 -0.61 16.75
CA LEU A 76 -5.50 -1.04 17.35
C LEU A 76 -5.62 -2.44 17.98
N LEU A 77 -6.68 -2.67 18.76
CA LEU A 77 -6.95 -3.99 19.35
C LEU A 77 -7.14 -5.07 18.28
N CYS A 78 -7.85 -4.77 17.19
CA CYS A 78 -8.04 -5.73 16.10
C CYS A 78 -6.73 -6.08 15.38
N ILE A 79 -5.86 -5.10 15.16
CA ILE A 79 -4.53 -5.31 14.57
C ILE A 79 -3.68 -6.18 15.52
N CYS A 80 -3.65 -5.84 16.80
CA CYS A 80 -2.93 -6.57 17.84
C CYS A 80 -3.40 -8.02 17.97
N GLU A 81 -4.71 -8.27 17.95
CA GLU A 81 -5.30 -9.61 18.03
C GLU A 81 -4.92 -10.46 16.80
N ALA A 82 -4.97 -9.85 15.61
CA ALA A 82 -4.60 -10.53 14.38
C ALA A 82 -3.09 -10.84 14.31
N THR A 83 -2.24 -9.96 14.86
CA THR A 83 -0.78 -10.11 14.87
C THR A 83 -0.30 -11.12 15.91
N SER A 84 -0.70 -10.98 17.18
CA SER A 84 -0.12 -11.70 18.32
C SER A 84 -1.15 -12.33 19.25
N ASN A 85 -2.45 -12.23 18.94
CA ASN A 85 -3.56 -12.43 19.89
C ASN A 85 -3.41 -11.53 21.12
N CYS A 86 -2.82 -10.35 20.93
CA CYS A 86 -2.45 -9.43 22.00
C CYS A 86 -1.71 -10.09 23.18
N SER A 87 -0.91 -11.11 22.87
CA SER A 87 -0.18 -11.88 23.87
C SER A 87 1.31 -11.73 23.69
N LYS A 88 1.99 -11.29 24.76
CA LYS A 88 3.45 -11.20 24.84
C LYS A 88 4.15 -12.57 24.77
N TYR A 89 3.39 -13.66 24.85
CA TYR A 89 3.91 -15.03 24.75
C TYR A 89 3.72 -15.63 23.36
N SER A 90 3.14 -14.89 22.41
CA SER A 90 3.03 -15.38 21.04
C SER A 90 4.40 -15.31 20.33
N PRO A 91 4.70 -16.21 19.39
CA PRO A 91 5.93 -16.14 18.60
C PRO A 91 6.05 -14.85 17.78
N ALA A 92 4.95 -14.22 17.39
CA ALA A 92 4.97 -12.93 16.69
C ALA A 92 5.33 -11.75 17.62
N ALA A 93 5.18 -11.93 18.93
CA ALA A 93 5.50 -10.93 19.93
C ALA A 93 6.84 -11.13 20.64
N SER A 94 7.60 -12.18 20.27
CA SER A 94 8.95 -12.37 20.79
C SER A 94 9.84 -11.19 20.41
N CYS A 95 10.84 -10.92 21.25
CA CYS A 95 11.82 -9.85 21.04
C CYS A 95 13.25 -10.42 21.18
N ASP A 96 13.40 -11.70 20.86
CA ASP A 96 14.61 -12.46 21.13
C ASP A 96 15.75 -12.01 20.19
N GLU A 97 16.97 -12.45 20.49
CA GLU A 97 18.09 -12.13 19.62
C GLU A 97 17.98 -12.89 18.29
N GLY A 98 17.90 -12.14 17.19
CA GLY A 98 17.76 -12.67 15.83
C GLY A 98 16.35 -12.53 15.25
N ASP A 99 15.35 -12.12 16.05
CA ASP A 99 14.01 -11.81 15.55
C ASP A 99 13.98 -10.44 14.86
N ASP A 100 13.34 -10.38 13.68
CA ASP A 100 13.16 -9.14 12.91
C ASP A 100 12.00 -8.27 13.45
N THR A 101 11.15 -8.84 14.31
CA THR A 101 9.97 -8.21 14.90
C THR A 101 10.01 -8.26 16.42
N CYS A 102 9.31 -7.34 17.10
CA CYS A 102 9.24 -7.29 18.54
C CYS A 102 7.89 -6.78 19.06
N GLY A 103 7.39 -7.38 20.14
CA GLY A 103 6.28 -6.89 20.94
C GLY A 103 4.89 -7.23 20.39
N LEU A 104 3.84 -6.77 21.07
CA LEU A 104 2.45 -7.17 20.76
C LEU A 104 2.01 -6.85 19.33
N TYR A 105 2.62 -5.85 18.72
CA TYR A 105 2.35 -5.43 17.35
C TYR A 105 3.39 -5.94 16.35
N ALA A 106 4.27 -6.87 16.75
CA ALA A 106 5.34 -7.42 15.89
C ALA A 106 6.08 -6.33 15.11
N LEU A 107 6.45 -5.22 15.78
CA LEU A 107 7.08 -4.07 15.14
C LEU A 107 8.48 -4.45 14.68
N THR A 108 8.90 -3.99 13.50
CA THR A 108 10.31 -4.02 13.10
C THR A 108 11.01 -2.74 13.53
N GLN A 109 12.34 -2.75 13.60
CA GLN A 109 13.08 -1.52 13.89
C GLN A 109 12.79 -0.43 12.85
N ALA A 110 12.78 -0.76 11.55
CA ALA A 110 12.46 0.19 10.48
C ALA A 110 11.05 0.78 10.62
N TYR A 111 10.07 -0.02 11.05
CA TYR A 111 8.72 0.47 11.33
C TYR A 111 8.74 1.55 12.44
N TRP A 112 9.44 1.26 13.54
CA TRP A 112 9.59 2.19 14.66
C TRP A 112 10.36 3.47 14.28
N GLU A 113 11.39 3.35 13.45
CA GLU A 113 12.13 4.51 12.93
C GLU A 113 11.24 5.41 12.09
N ASP A 114 10.43 4.83 11.20
CA ASP A 114 9.49 5.57 10.38
C ASP A 114 8.34 6.21 11.18
N ALA A 115 7.98 5.59 12.31
CA ALA A 115 7.03 6.11 13.29
C ALA A 115 7.60 7.26 14.16
N GLY A 116 8.86 7.64 13.96
CA GLY A 116 9.49 8.78 14.61
C GLY A 116 10.39 8.43 15.80
N LYS A 117 10.85 7.18 15.90
CA LYS A 117 11.79 6.72 16.94
C LYS A 117 11.30 7.03 18.37
N LEU A 118 10.04 6.69 18.65
CA LEU A 118 9.42 6.98 19.94
C LEU A 118 10.17 6.30 21.08
N GLN A 119 10.38 7.04 22.16
CA GLN A 119 10.99 6.53 23.37
C GLN A 119 9.91 6.27 24.41
N VAL A 120 10.17 5.32 25.32
CA VAL A 120 9.27 5.06 26.45
C VAL A 120 9.28 6.28 27.37
N PRO A 121 8.12 6.86 27.71
CA PRO A 121 8.05 7.99 28.64
C PRO A 121 8.68 7.65 30.00
N ASP A 122 9.44 8.57 30.57
CA ASP A 122 10.11 8.45 31.88
C ASP A 122 11.06 7.23 31.99
N ASN A 123 11.62 6.76 30.87
CA ASN A 123 12.66 5.74 30.94
C ASN A 123 13.94 6.33 31.56
N SER A 124 14.47 5.69 32.60
CA SER A 124 15.78 6.03 33.16
C SER A 124 16.95 5.51 32.30
N TYR A 125 16.63 4.73 31.27
CA TYR A 125 17.57 4.17 30.32
C TYR A 125 17.78 5.12 29.15
N GLU A 126 18.62 6.13 29.38
CA GLU A 126 19.20 6.90 28.28
C GLU A 126 20.24 6.03 27.57
N SER A 127 19.95 5.67 26.32
CA SER A 127 20.84 4.90 25.47
C SER A 127 20.69 5.44 24.05
N ASP A 128 21.80 5.84 23.44
CA ASP A 128 21.87 6.28 22.04
C ASP A 128 21.77 5.11 21.04
N ASN A 129 21.60 3.89 21.54
CA ASN A 129 21.45 2.70 20.70
C ASN A 129 19.99 2.54 20.28
N ASP A 130 19.72 2.84 19.00
CA ASP A 130 18.41 2.73 18.37
C ASP A 130 17.78 1.34 18.54
N THR A 131 18.54 0.25 18.42
CA THR A 131 18.02 -1.12 18.58
C THR A 131 17.55 -1.37 20.01
N ILE A 132 18.25 -0.86 21.02
CA ILE A 132 17.83 -0.96 22.42
C ILE A 132 16.54 -0.14 22.64
N GLN A 133 16.49 1.10 22.15
CA GLN A 133 15.31 1.97 22.30
C GLN A 133 14.09 1.40 21.59
N PHE A 134 14.27 0.89 20.37
CA PHE A 134 13.25 0.15 19.63
C PHE A 134 12.69 -1.01 20.46
N LYS A 135 13.56 -1.89 20.98
CA LYS A 135 13.11 -3.06 21.77
C LYS A 135 12.39 -2.64 23.04
N LEU A 136 12.84 -1.58 23.72
CA LEU A 136 12.15 -1.03 24.89
C LEU A 136 10.76 -0.51 24.53
N CYS A 137 10.65 0.28 23.45
CA CYS A 137 9.39 0.84 22.99
C CYS A 137 8.41 -0.24 22.50
N ALA A 138 8.88 -1.19 21.69
CA ALA A 138 8.05 -2.25 21.15
C ALA A 138 7.47 -3.18 22.24
N GLN A 139 8.19 -3.35 23.37
CA GLN A 139 7.71 -4.14 24.51
C GLN A 139 6.80 -3.36 25.47
N GLU A 140 6.84 -2.02 25.44
CA GLU A 140 5.96 -1.19 26.27
C GLU A 140 4.66 -0.90 25.51
N PRO A 141 3.49 -1.35 26.00
CA PRO A 141 2.25 -1.27 25.24
C PRO A 141 1.89 0.11 24.72
N ARG A 142 2.08 1.17 25.51
CA ARG A 142 1.70 2.53 25.09
C ARG A 142 2.65 3.09 24.02
N CYS A 143 3.95 2.83 24.14
CA CYS A 143 4.94 3.23 23.15
C CYS A 143 4.76 2.46 21.83
N ALA A 144 4.46 1.17 21.90
CA ALA A 144 4.14 0.37 20.73
C ALA A 144 2.86 0.86 20.03
N GLU A 145 1.78 1.12 20.78
CA GLU A 145 0.53 1.68 20.24
C GLU A 145 0.76 3.03 19.56
N ALA A 146 1.48 3.94 20.23
CA ALA A 146 1.83 5.24 19.67
C ALA A 146 2.69 5.11 18.40
N SER A 147 3.58 4.11 18.34
CA SER A 147 4.38 3.83 17.14
C SER A 147 3.48 3.39 15.98
N VAL A 148 2.51 2.51 16.22
CA VAL A 148 1.52 2.12 15.20
C VAL A 148 0.71 3.33 14.72
N GLN A 149 0.22 4.15 15.64
CA GLN A 149 -0.52 5.38 15.31
C GLN A 149 0.31 6.33 14.43
N ASN A 150 1.55 6.62 14.81
CA ASN A 150 2.43 7.50 14.03
C ASN A 150 2.76 6.92 12.65
N TYR A 151 2.96 5.61 12.57
CA TYR A 151 3.18 4.94 11.29
C TYR A 151 1.95 5.07 10.39
N MET A 152 0.74 4.94 10.94
CA MET A 152 -0.51 5.16 10.17
C MET A 152 -0.65 6.63 9.74
N ILE A 153 -0.30 7.61 10.57
CA ILE A 153 -0.30 9.03 10.15
C ILE A 153 0.60 9.23 8.91
N ARG A 154 1.74 8.55 8.86
CA ARG A 154 2.70 8.68 7.76
C ARG A 154 2.27 7.93 6.49
N TYR A 155 1.64 6.77 6.63
CA TYR A 155 1.40 5.85 5.52
C TYR A 155 -0.08 5.60 5.19
N ALA A 156 -1.01 6.29 5.86
CA ALA A 156 -2.45 6.20 5.60
C ALA A 156 -2.76 6.39 4.12
N GLN A 157 -3.42 5.39 3.53
CA GLN A 157 -3.89 5.41 2.16
C GLN A 157 -4.96 4.33 1.98
N ASP A 158 -5.81 4.51 0.97
CA ASP A 158 -6.79 3.50 0.57
C ASP A 158 -6.07 2.32 -0.12
N CYS A 159 -6.04 1.18 0.55
CA CYS A 159 -5.33 -0.02 0.14
C CYS A 159 -6.23 -0.98 -0.63
N ASN A 160 -7.52 -1.01 -0.34
CA ASN A 160 -8.47 -1.94 -0.94
C ASN A 160 -9.25 -1.36 -2.14
N GLY A 161 -9.15 -0.04 -2.38
CA GLY A 161 -9.78 0.68 -3.48
C GLY A 161 -11.26 1.01 -3.27
N ASP A 162 -11.76 0.97 -2.03
CA ASP A 162 -13.16 1.28 -1.70
C ASP A 162 -13.42 2.77 -1.43
N ALA A 163 -12.38 3.59 -1.58
CA ALA A 163 -12.40 5.04 -1.41
C ALA A 163 -12.66 5.50 0.04
N LYS A 164 -12.35 4.64 1.00
CA LYS A 164 -12.24 4.99 2.43
C LYS A 164 -10.83 4.64 2.90
N ILE A 165 -10.42 5.29 3.99
CA ILE A 165 -9.24 4.87 4.74
C ILE A 165 -9.75 4.46 6.10
N ASP A 166 -9.93 3.15 6.30
CA ASP A 166 -10.49 2.57 7.51
C ASP A 166 -9.58 1.51 8.15
N CYS A 167 -10.10 0.81 9.15
CA CYS A 167 -9.32 -0.17 9.88
C CYS A 167 -8.76 -1.30 9.00
N SER A 168 -9.43 -1.64 7.90
CA SER A 168 -8.98 -2.64 6.95
C SER A 168 -7.72 -2.18 6.22
N ASP A 169 -7.64 -0.89 5.87
CA ASP A 169 -6.46 -0.29 5.26
C ASP A 169 -5.31 -0.21 6.27
N TYR A 170 -5.59 0.23 7.49
CA TYR A 170 -4.58 0.29 8.56
C TYR A 170 -3.99 -1.08 8.89
N ALA A 171 -4.83 -2.12 8.94
CA ALA A 171 -4.33 -3.49 9.12
C ALA A 171 -3.45 -3.93 7.94
N SER A 172 -3.82 -3.58 6.71
CA SER A 172 -3.03 -3.88 5.51
C SER A 172 -1.68 -3.16 5.53
N ILE A 173 -1.66 -1.88 5.90
CA ILE A 173 -0.44 -1.07 6.07
C ILE A 173 0.44 -1.64 7.18
N HIS A 174 -0.15 -2.06 8.30
CA HIS A 174 0.61 -2.66 9.40
C HIS A 174 1.32 -3.96 8.96
N ARG A 175 0.59 -4.83 8.25
CA ARG A 175 1.06 -6.17 7.89
C ARG A 175 2.03 -6.17 6.70
N LEU A 176 1.81 -5.30 5.72
CA LEU A 176 2.56 -5.30 4.45
C LEU A 176 3.48 -4.07 4.29
N GLY A 177 3.43 -3.13 5.24
CA GLY A 177 4.12 -1.85 5.17
C GLY A 177 3.40 -0.83 4.30
N GLY A 178 3.77 0.45 4.46
CA GLY A 178 3.11 1.57 3.78
C GLY A 178 3.09 1.47 2.25
N PHE A 179 4.18 1.03 1.62
CA PHE A 179 4.22 0.90 0.16
C PHE A 179 3.63 -0.41 -0.37
N GLY A 180 3.47 -1.42 0.50
CA GLY A 180 3.06 -2.78 0.15
C GLY A 180 1.59 -3.09 0.40
N CYS A 181 0.81 -2.17 0.98
CA CYS A 181 -0.52 -2.49 1.53
C CYS A 181 -1.57 -3.00 0.52
N ARG A 182 -1.35 -2.81 -0.80
CA ARG A 182 -2.20 -3.38 -1.86
C ARG A 182 -1.86 -4.83 -2.22
N GLY A 183 -0.85 -5.40 -1.55
CA GLY A 183 -0.44 -6.78 -1.71
C GLY A 183 -1.42 -7.78 -1.08
N THR A 184 -1.15 -9.06 -1.28
CA THR A 184 -1.97 -10.14 -0.72
C THR A 184 -1.66 -10.32 0.76
N LEU A 185 -2.68 -10.14 1.61
CA LEU A 185 -2.60 -10.50 3.03
C LEU A 185 -2.70 -12.00 3.22
N ASP A 186 -2.04 -12.51 4.27
CA ASP A 186 -2.28 -13.90 4.68
C ASP A 186 -3.73 -14.06 5.17
N GLN A 187 -4.33 -15.20 4.80
CA GLN A 187 -5.75 -15.43 5.03
C GLN A 187 -6.10 -15.42 6.52
N ALA A 188 -5.27 -16.01 7.37
CA ALA A 188 -5.51 -16.09 8.81
C ALA A 188 -5.52 -14.70 9.46
N TYR A 189 -4.59 -13.82 9.11
CA TYR A 189 -4.57 -12.43 9.56
C TYR A 189 -5.81 -11.67 9.09
N SER A 190 -6.14 -11.75 7.80
CA SER A 190 -7.28 -11.04 7.21
C SER A 190 -8.60 -11.46 7.86
N GLU A 191 -8.82 -12.76 8.07
CA GLU A 191 -10.01 -13.28 8.73
C GLU A 191 -10.14 -12.80 10.17
N LYS A 192 -9.03 -12.75 10.93
CA LYS A 192 -9.04 -12.23 12.31
C LYS A 192 -9.37 -10.74 12.36
N VAL A 193 -8.75 -9.92 11.51
CA VAL A 193 -9.05 -8.49 11.42
C VAL A 193 -10.52 -8.27 11.08
N GLN A 194 -11.04 -8.94 10.06
CA GLN A 194 -12.43 -8.80 9.65
C GLN A 194 -13.42 -9.24 10.75
N ALA A 195 -13.15 -10.35 11.42
CA ALA A 195 -13.96 -10.83 12.53
C ALA A 195 -13.99 -9.82 13.68
N CYS A 196 -12.82 -9.26 14.04
CA CYS A 196 -12.71 -8.24 15.06
C CYS A 196 -13.41 -6.94 14.66
N ASN A 197 -13.18 -6.43 13.44
CA ASN A 197 -13.82 -5.22 12.93
C ASN A 197 -15.35 -5.35 12.95
N LYS A 198 -15.88 -6.52 12.61
CA LYS A 198 -17.32 -6.80 12.69
C LYS A 198 -17.82 -6.76 14.14
N ALA A 199 -17.11 -7.41 15.06
CA ALA A 199 -17.50 -7.44 16.48
C ALA A 199 -17.42 -6.06 17.14
N ALA A 200 -16.42 -5.26 16.76
CA ALA A 200 -16.20 -3.90 17.23
C ALA A 200 -17.12 -2.85 16.54
N GLY A 201 -17.90 -3.25 15.53
CA GLY A 201 -18.76 -2.34 14.78
C GLY A 201 -18.01 -1.36 13.87
N LEU A 202 -16.76 -1.65 13.53
CA LEU A 202 -15.89 -0.84 12.67
C LEU A 202 -16.16 -1.03 11.18
N LEU A 203 -16.80 -2.14 10.80
CA LEU A 203 -17.32 -2.27 9.44
C LEU A 203 -18.43 -1.23 9.31
N THR A 204 -18.16 -0.18 8.53
CA THR A 204 -19.17 0.84 8.25
C THR A 204 -20.44 0.12 7.79
N LYS A 205 -21.46 0.10 8.66
CA LYS A 205 -22.82 -0.10 8.17
C LYS A 205 -22.97 1.01 7.15
N SER A 206 -23.26 0.67 5.90
CA SER A 206 -23.95 1.61 5.03
C SER A 206 -25.17 2.05 5.84
N VAL A 207 -25.07 3.21 6.48
CA VAL A 207 -26.14 3.74 7.32
C VAL A 207 -27.23 4.11 6.35
N GLY A 208 -28.11 3.15 6.08
CA GLY A 208 -29.45 3.41 5.61
C GLY A 208 -30.16 4.17 6.71
N PHE A 209 -30.04 5.49 6.66
CA PHE A 209 -30.88 6.39 7.42
C PHE A 209 -32.30 6.24 6.88
N ASN A 210 -33.12 5.45 7.57
CA ASN A 210 -34.57 5.49 7.43
C ASN A 210 -35.11 5.88 8.81
N ILE A 211 -35.41 7.17 8.95
CA ILE A 211 -36.41 7.69 9.89
C ILE A 211 -37.52 8.27 9.02
#